data_AF-A0A8J2L5H5-F1
#
_entry.id   AF-A0A8J2L5H5-F1
#
_cell.length_a   1.000
_cell.length_b   1.000
_cell.length_c   1.000
_cell.angle_alpha   90.00
_cell.angle_beta   90.00
_cell.angle_gamma   90.00
#
_symmetry.space_group_name_H-M   'P 1'
#
loop_
_entity.id
_entity.type
_entity.pdbx_description
1 polymer ?
#
loop_
_entity_poly.entity_id
_entity_poly.type
_entity_poly.pdbx_seq_one_letter_code
_entity_poly.pdbx_strand_id
1 'polypeptide(L)'
;GNMTDLLDILLHSKWPAMSWSGDGNGIFYMRYPATKPGEDSSIDLNGQIFYHRIGTPQEEDLLIIEFPQFPKRFITPKVSNCGDYLIVHGEDVNNASTIFIGDLRNGINETLKSKIVPIFTDPYEANYF
;
A
#
# COMPACT_ATOMS: atom_id res chain seq x y z
N GLY A 1 -18.75 28.55 0.57
CA GLY A 1 -18.16 28.31 -0.77
C GLY A 1 -18.66 26.96 -1.24
N ASN A 2 -18.99 26.82 -2.52
CA ASN A 2 -19.40 25.52 -3.09
C ASN A 2 -18.28 24.50 -2.86
N MET A 3 -18.50 23.56 -1.94
CA MET A 3 -17.76 22.32 -1.90
C MET A 3 -18.36 21.43 -2.97
N THR A 4 -17.66 21.27 -4.08
CA THR A 4 -17.95 20.20 -5.03
C THR A 4 -17.38 18.93 -4.41
N ASP A 5 -18.22 17.93 -4.18
CA ASP A 5 -17.75 16.60 -3.78
C ASP A 5 -16.81 16.06 -4.85
N LEU A 6 -15.60 15.69 -4.43
CA LEU A 6 -14.68 14.94 -5.27
C LEU A 6 -15.13 13.48 -5.25
N LEU A 7 -15.59 12.98 -6.38
CA LEU A 7 -16.05 11.60 -6.53
C LEU A 7 -14.85 10.66 -6.74
N ASP A 8 -13.96 10.58 -5.76
CA ASP A 8 -12.87 9.60 -5.77
C ASP A 8 -13.43 8.20 -5.46
N ILE A 9 -13.17 7.23 -6.34
CA ILE A 9 -13.65 5.84 -6.21
C ILE A 9 -12.45 4.88 -6.24
N LEU A 10 -12.19 4.21 -5.12
CA LEU A 10 -11.08 3.25 -4.98
C LEU A 10 -11.59 1.80 -5.01
N LEU A 11 -11.70 1.25 -6.23
CA LEU A 11 -12.11 -0.12 -6.46
C LEU A 11 -11.05 -1.13 -5.98
N HIS A 12 -11.52 -2.34 -5.66
CA HIS A 12 -10.71 -3.49 -5.25
C HIS A 12 -9.86 -3.29 -3.98
N SER A 13 -10.18 -2.25 -3.20
CA SER A 13 -9.56 -1.98 -1.91
C SER A 13 -10.06 -2.95 -0.83
N LYS A 14 -9.18 -3.31 0.11
CA LYS A 14 -9.56 -4.14 1.28
C LYS A 14 -9.13 -3.46 2.58
N TRP A 15 -10.08 -3.31 3.50
CA TRP A 15 -9.85 -2.74 4.82
C TRP A 15 -9.18 -3.74 5.77
N PRO A 16 -8.33 -3.29 6.72
CA PRO A 16 -8.10 -1.91 7.14
C PRO A 16 -6.89 -1.17 6.52
N ALA A 17 -6.41 -1.57 5.34
CA ALA A 17 -5.09 -1.18 4.86
C ALA A 17 -5.03 0.19 4.13
N MET A 18 -5.22 1.31 4.85
CA MET A 18 -5.09 2.68 4.32
C MET A 18 -4.40 3.67 5.26
N SER A 19 -3.67 4.64 4.69
CA SER A 19 -3.04 5.74 5.41
C SER A 19 -2.94 7.01 4.55
N TRP A 20 -3.34 8.15 5.11
CA TRP A 20 -3.13 9.47 4.50
C TRP A 20 -1.64 9.79 4.35
N SER A 21 -1.28 10.52 3.30
CA SER A 21 0.01 11.20 3.17
C SER A 21 0.13 12.33 4.19
N GLY A 22 1.35 12.68 4.58
CA GLY A 22 1.61 13.73 5.57
C GLY A 22 1.16 15.13 5.13
N ASP A 23 1.09 15.36 3.81
CA ASP A 23 0.61 16.61 3.20
C ASP A 23 -0.92 16.64 3.01
N GLY A 24 -1.63 15.53 3.27
CA GLY A 24 -3.07 15.41 3.09
C GLY A 24 -3.54 15.38 1.63
N ASN A 25 -2.64 15.31 0.65
CA ASN A 25 -2.99 15.34 -0.77
C ASN A 25 -3.40 13.98 -1.35
N GLY A 26 -3.27 12.89 -0.57
CA GLY A 26 -3.57 11.56 -1.05
C GLY A 26 -3.55 10.48 0.01
N ILE A 27 -3.83 9.25 -0.43
CA ILE A 27 -3.99 8.07 0.41
C ILE A 27 -3.13 6.94 -0.14
N PHE A 28 -2.30 6.35 0.71
CA PHE A 28 -1.71 5.03 0.48
C PHE A 28 -2.75 3.97 0.83
N TYR A 29 -3.05 3.06 -0.09
CA TYR A 29 -4.07 2.05 0.13
C TYR A 29 -3.70 0.70 -0.51
N MET A 30 -4.14 -0.39 0.11
CA MET A 30 -4.00 -1.71 -0.46
C MET A 30 -5.17 -2.03 -1.39
N ARG A 31 -4.87 -2.61 -2.55
CA ARG A 31 -5.86 -3.24 -3.43
C ARG A 31 -5.40 -4.60 -3.92
N TYR A 32 -6.36 -5.40 -4.36
CA TYR A 32 -6.09 -6.62 -5.14
C TYR A 32 -6.28 -6.34 -6.64
N PRO A 33 -5.60 -7.10 -7.50
CA PRO A 33 -5.89 -7.09 -8.93
C PRO A 33 -7.36 -7.42 -9.20
N ALA A 34 -7.93 -6.83 -10.24
CA ALA A 34 -9.27 -7.18 -10.68
C ALA A 34 -9.31 -8.66 -11.10
N THR A 35 -10.30 -9.39 -10.58
CA THR A 35 -10.53 -10.80 -10.91
C THR A 35 -10.97 -10.92 -12.37
N LYS A 36 -10.34 -11.81 -13.15
CA LYS A 36 -10.76 -12.01 -14.55
C LYS A 36 -12.05 -12.85 -14.63
N PRO A 37 -12.83 -12.73 -15.71
CA PRO A 37 -13.98 -13.61 -15.93
C PRO A 37 -13.56 -15.09 -15.88
N GLY A 38 -14.18 -15.87 -15.00
CA GLY A 38 -13.89 -17.30 -14.83
C GLY A 38 -12.84 -17.63 -13.76
N GLU A 39 -12.20 -16.64 -13.15
CA GLU A 39 -11.35 -16.83 -11.97
C GLU A 39 -12.19 -16.81 -10.68
N ASP A 40 -11.75 -17.56 -9.67
CA ASP A 40 -12.40 -17.62 -8.35
C ASP A 40 -12.17 -16.31 -7.59
N SER A 41 -13.23 -15.53 -7.42
CA SER A 41 -13.21 -14.25 -6.70
C SER A 41 -13.19 -14.39 -5.18
N SER A 42 -13.24 -15.61 -4.64
CA SER A 42 -13.17 -15.85 -3.20
C SER A 42 -11.74 -15.82 -2.64
N ILE A 43 -10.72 -15.82 -3.50
CA ILE A 43 -9.32 -15.86 -3.10
C ILE A 43 -8.63 -14.54 -3.44
N ASP A 44 -8.27 -13.81 -2.38
CA ASP A 44 -7.47 -12.60 -2.47
C ASP A 44 -5.98 -12.94 -2.64
N LEU A 45 -5.43 -12.69 -3.83
CA LEU A 45 -4.02 -12.92 -4.15
C LEU A 45 -3.38 -11.68 -4.78
N ASN A 46 -2.07 -11.55 -4.54
CA ASN A 46 -1.21 -10.49 -5.06
C ASN A 46 -1.64 -9.11 -4.58
N GLY A 47 -1.80 -8.94 -3.26
CA GLY A 47 -2.05 -7.63 -2.67
C GLY A 47 -0.94 -6.62 -3.01
N GLN A 48 -1.35 -5.40 -3.37
CA GLN A 48 -0.47 -4.30 -3.80
C GLN A 48 -0.81 -3.04 -3.02
N ILE A 49 0.18 -2.22 -2.65
CA ILE A 49 -0.07 -0.86 -2.13
C ILE A 49 0.09 0.13 -3.27
N PHE A 50 -0.92 0.98 -3.42
CA PHE A 50 -0.94 2.11 -4.32
C PHE A 50 -0.98 3.42 -3.55
N TYR A 51 -0.56 4.50 -4.19
CA TYR A 51 -0.84 5.86 -3.75
C TYR A 51 -1.83 6.52 -4.70
N HIS A 52 -2.94 6.99 -4.13
CA HIS A 52 -3.97 7.74 -4.83
C HIS A 52 -3.88 9.22 -4.45
N ARG A 53 -3.85 10.10 -5.46
CA ARG A 53 -3.93 11.55 -5.25
C ARG A 53 -5.40 11.98 -5.29
N ILE A 54 -5.83 12.77 -4.32
CA ILE A 54 -7.22 13.24 -4.25
C ILE A 54 -7.60 14.04 -5.50
N GLY A 55 -8.76 13.74 -6.07
CA GLY A 55 -9.28 14.39 -7.27
C GLY A 55 -8.68 13.85 -8.57
N THR A 56 -8.02 12.69 -8.56
CA THR A 56 -7.54 12.02 -9.77
C THR A 56 -8.28 10.71 -10.05
N PRO A 57 -8.37 10.27 -11.32
CA PRO A 57 -8.86 8.93 -11.63
C PRO A 57 -7.95 7.85 -11.05
N GLN A 58 -8.52 6.70 -10.63
CA GLN A 58 -7.79 5.58 -10.02
C GLN A 58 -6.70 5.00 -10.94
N GLU A 59 -6.84 5.19 -12.25
CA GLU A 59 -5.88 4.79 -13.27
C GLU A 59 -4.55 5.56 -13.19
N GLU A 60 -4.53 6.73 -12.54
CA GLU A 60 -3.31 7.50 -12.27
C GLU A 60 -2.59 7.06 -10.98
N ASP A 61 -3.15 6.11 -10.23
CA ASP A 61 -2.58 5.68 -8.96
C ASP A 61 -1.19 5.06 -9.13
N LEU A 62 -0.26 5.47 -8.27
CA LEU A 62 1.12 5.01 -8.31
C LEU A 62 1.27 3.68 -7.57
N LEU A 63 1.77 2.65 -8.25
CA LEU A 63 2.14 1.38 -7.61
C LEU A 63 3.36 1.59 -6.70
N ILE A 64 3.18 1.42 -5.39
CA ILE A 64 4.21 1.65 -4.38
C ILE A 64 4.96 0.37 -4.03
N ILE A 65 4.27 -0.74 -3.80
CA ILE A 65 4.91 -2.02 -3.51
C ILE A 65 4.02 -3.20 -3.88
N GLU A 66 4.65 -4.30 -4.27
CA GLU A 66 4.02 -5.58 -4.57
C GLU A 66 5.00 -6.72 -4.33
N PHE A 67 4.47 -7.93 -4.09
CA PHE A 67 5.27 -9.13 -3.86
C PHE A 67 4.74 -10.31 -4.68
N PRO A 68 5.00 -10.37 -6.00
CA PRO A 68 4.49 -11.46 -6.86
C PRO A 68 4.95 -12.85 -6.44
N GLN A 69 6.12 -12.94 -5.79
CA GLN A 69 6.68 -14.18 -5.24
C GLN A 69 5.95 -14.65 -3.97
N PHE A 70 5.21 -13.75 -3.31
CA PHE A 70 4.47 -14.00 -2.07
C PHE A 70 2.99 -13.60 -2.26
N PRO A 71 2.25 -14.31 -3.13
CA PRO A 71 0.91 -13.90 -3.57
C PRO A 71 -0.12 -13.85 -2.43
N LYS A 72 0.11 -14.56 -1.32
CA LYS A 72 -0.79 -14.57 -0.15
C LYS A 72 -0.41 -13.57 0.93
N ARG A 73 0.67 -12.80 0.73
CA ARG A 73 1.14 -11.83 1.71
C ARG A 73 0.13 -10.71 1.86
N PHE A 74 -0.23 -10.41 3.11
CA PHE A 74 -1.04 -9.25 3.44
C PHE A 74 -0.10 -8.08 3.75
N ILE A 75 -0.40 -6.88 3.23
CA ILE A 75 0.45 -5.70 3.41
C ILE A 75 -0.38 -4.49 3.84
N THR A 76 0.12 -3.76 4.84
CA THR A 76 -0.56 -2.57 5.38
C THR A 76 0.35 -1.34 5.34
N PRO A 77 -0.07 -0.24 4.70
CA PRO A 77 0.66 1.02 4.74
C PRO A 77 0.37 1.80 6.02
N LYS A 78 1.39 2.49 6.53
CA LYS A 78 1.27 3.49 7.58
C LYS A 78 2.26 4.62 7.33
N VAL A 79 1.76 5.84 7.19
CA VAL A 79 2.62 7.03 7.17
C VAL A 79 2.95 7.40 8.62
N SER A 80 4.22 7.68 8.86
CA SER A 80 4.74 8.16 10.15
C SER A 80 4.09 9.49 10.56
N ASN A 81 4.04 9.76 11.86
CA ASN A 81 3.42 10.99 12.38
C ASN A 81 4.11 12.28 11.90
N CYS A 82 5.40 12.24 11.56
CA CYS A 82 6.10 13.37 10.96
C CYS A 82 5.83 13.53 9.45
N GLY A 83 5.15 12.57 8.82
CA GLY A 83 4.82 12.61 7.39
C GLY A 83 5.97 12.20 6.45
N ASP A 84 7.19 12.03 6.97
CA ASP A 84 8.40 11.84 6.16
C ASP A 84 8.65 10.40 5.72
N TYR A 85 8.01 9.43 6.35
CA TYR A 85 8.23 8.00 6.10
C TYR A 85 6.92 7.26 5.85
N LEU A 86 6.93 6.42 4.82
CA LEU A 86 5.98 5.32 4.64
C LEU A 86 6.57 4.07 5.28
N ILE A 87 5.81 3.45 6.18
CA ILE A 87 6.09 2.18 6.79
C ILE A 87 5.11 1.17 6.20
N VAL A 88 5.60 0.04 5.72
CA VAL A 88 4.77 -1.06 5.23
C VAL A 88 5.02 -2.28 6.10
N HIS A 89 3.98 -2.78 6.75
CA HIS A 89 4.01 -4.07 7.43
C HIS A 89 3.55 -5.15 6.46
N GLY A 90 4.33 -6.22 6.33
CA GLY A 90 3.99 -7.41 5.55
C GLY A 90 3.84 -8.62 6.45
N GLU A 91 2.74 -9.34 6.31
CA GLU A 91 2.39 -10.53 7.07
C GLU A 91 2.22 -11.73 6.13
N ASP A 92 3.01 -12.78 6.37
CA ASP A 92 2.94 -14.04 5.64
C ASP A 92 2.08 -15.08 6.35
N VAL A 93 1.62 -16.08 5.59
CA VAL A 93 0.82 -17.22 6.07
C VAL A 93 1.49 -17.99 7.22
N ASN A 94 2.82 -17.91 7.35
CA ASN A 94 3.58 -18.59 8.40
C ASN A 94 3.86 -17.69 9.62
N ASN A 95 3.11 -16.60 9.79
CA ASN A 95 3.32 -15.57 10.82
C ASN A 95 4.71 -14.92 10.78
N ALA A 96 5.35 -14.92 9.60
CA ALA A 96 6.57 -14.16 9.39
C ALA A 96 6.18 -12.71 9.12
N SER A 97 6.65 -11.80 9.98
CA SER A 97 6.43 -10.36 9.83
C SER A 97 7.64 -9.69 9.19
N THR A 98 7.38 -8.77 8.29
CA THR A 98 8.43 -7.95 7.64
C THR A 98 8.02 -6.49 7.71
N ILE A 99 9.00 -5.60 7.88
CA ILE A 99 8.79 -4.16 7.85
C ILE A 99 9.62 -3.57 6.72
N PHE A 100 8.98 -2.75 5.90
CA PHE A 100 9.63 -1.96 4.87
C PHE A 100 9.47 -0.47 5.16
N ILE A 101 10.45 0.33 4.73
CA ILE A 101 10.43 1.78 4.88
C ILE A 101 10.70 2.46 3.54
N GLY A 102 9.99 3.56 3.29
CA GLY A 102 10.20 4.47 2.17
C GLY A 102 10.32 5.92 2.65
N ASP A 103 11.29 6.66 2.10
CA ASP A 103 11.48 8.09 2.38
C ASP A 103 10.58 8.93 1.46
N LEU A 104 9.69 9.72 2.07
CA LEU A 104 8.71 10.57 1.39
C LEU A 104 9.18 12.02 1.20
N ARG A 105 10.32 12.41 1.77
CA ARG A 105 10.81 13.81 1.74
C ARG A 105 11.18 14.30 0.35
N ASN A 106 11.42 13.37 -0.58
CA ASN A 106 11.65 13.66 -2.00
C ASN A 106 10.38 13.56 -2.85
N GLY A 107 9.21 13.56 -2.21
CA GLY A 107 7.90 13.47 -2.85
C GLY A 107 7.46 12.04 -3.17
N ILE A 108 6.18 11.91 -3.53
CA ILE A 108 5.52 10.66 -3.91
C ILE A 108 5.39 10.66 -5.44
N ASN A 109 6.18 9.82 -6.11
CA ASN A 109 6.28 9.73 -7.59
C ASN A 109 6.69 8.31 -8.02
N GLU A 110 6.82 8.05 -9.32
CA GLU A 110 7.13 6.71 -9.85
C GLU A 110 8.43 6.09 -9.31
N THR A 111 9.37 6.91 -8.81
CA THR A 111 10.64 6.41 -8.25
C THR A 111 10.51 5.88 -6.83
N LEU A 112 9.40 6.12 -6.13
CA LEU A 112 9.23 5.72 -4.73
C LEU A 112 9.28 4.19 -4.57
N LYS A 113 8.71 3.43 -5.53
CA LYS A 113 8.69 1.96 -5.51
C LYS A 113 10.09 1.35 -5.35
N SER A 114 11.10 1.90 -6.04
CA SER A 114 12.47 1.38 -5.97
C SER A 114 13.23 1.80 -4.71
N LYS A 115 12.65 2.69 -3.90
CA LYS A 115 13.23 3.21 -2.65
C LYS A 115 12.59 2.59 -1.41
N ILE A 116 11.63 1.68 -1.58
CA ILE A 116 11.07 0.92 -0.46
C ILE A 116 12.03 -0.23 -0.12
N VAL A 117 12.58 -0.21 1.08
CA VAL A 117 13.60 -1.17 1.53
C VAL A 117 13.18 -1.88 2.82
N PRO A 118 13.53 -3.15 3.01
CA PRO A 118 13.26 -3.85 4.28
C PRO A 118 14.12 -3.26 5.41
N ILE A 119 13.54 -3.14 6.61
CA ILE A 119 14.28 -2.74 7.82
C ILE A 119 15.08 -3.93 8.38
N PHE A 120 14.51 -5.13 8.30
CA PHE A 120 15.15 -6.38 8.73
C PHE A 120 15.27 -7.32 7.53
N THR A 121 16.44 -7.95 7.37
CA THR A 121 16.64 -8.96 6.32
C THR A 121 16.31 -10.38 6.78
N ASP A 122 16.21 -10.61 8.09
CA ASP A 122 15.69 -11.84 8.68
C ASP A 122 14.22 -11.63 9.11
N PRO A 123 13.26 -12.36 8.52
CA PRO A 123 11.84 -12.18 8.82
C PRO A 123 11.44 -12.67 10.23
N TYR A 124 12.31 -13.37 10.97
CA TYR A 124 12.04 -13.76 12.35
C TYR A 124 12.54 -12.73 13.37
N GLU A 125 13.37 -11.76 12.97
CA GLU A 125 13.82 -10.67 13.84
C GLU A 125 12.70 -9.68 14.19
N ALA A 126 11.67 -9.61 13.35
CA ALA A 126 10.51 -8.73 13.55
C ALA A 126 9.38 -9.39 14.35
N ASN A 127 9.56 -10.62 14.84
CA ASN A 127 8.56 -11.29 15.68
C ASN A 127 8.55 -10.66 17.07
N TYR A 128 7.44 -10.03 17.43
CA TYR A 128 7.17 -9.60 18.80
C TYR A 128 6.45 -10.75 19.52
N PHE A 129 7.03 -11.21 20.64
CA PHE A 129 6.48 -12.28 21.51
C PHE A 129 5.14 -11.91 22.14
#